data_AF-G3APJ8-F1
#
_entry.id   AF-G3APJ8-F1
#
_cell.length_a   1.000
_cell.length_b   1.000
_cell.length_c   1.000
_cell.angle_alpha   90.00
_cell.angle_beta   90.00
_cell.angle_gamma   90.00
#
_symmetry.space_group_name_H-M   'P 1'
#
loop_
_entity.id
_entity.type
_entity.pdbx_description
1 polymer ?
#
loop_
_entity_poly.entity_id
_entity_poly.type
_entity_poly.pdbx_seq_one_letter_code
_entity_poly.pdbx_strand_id
1 'polypeptide(L)'
;MGVPQQNLLTPESCISSSRIRAFLRASRNLTDDTIRQHLNEVKVDDCGEYFRNKVASEWKRRGEVISYCKNYSQELRKQSEEGVNAQTRETEETFAQLDKKFDLRTDPYALRAHQNKMREQFAQCDALDSWVHNEETVENIIRQQTTEVLNDKCYYQDWMQVFRNLK
;
A
#
# COMPACT_ATOMS: atom_id res chain seq x y z
N MET A 1 13.47 0.55 18.98
CA MET A 1 14.25 -0.15 17.93
C MET A 1 13.43 -0.11 16.65
N GLY A 2 13.83 0.72 15.67
CA GLY A 2 13.13 0.82 14.38
C GLY A 2 13.52 -0.34 13.47
N VAL A 3 12.56 -0.89 12.73
CA VAL A 3 12.83 -1.94 11.73
C VAL A 3 13.50 -1.28 10.52
N PRO A 4 14.68 -1.74 10.07
CA PRO A 4 15.34 -1.17 8.88
C PRO A 4 14.53 -1.45 7.62
N GLN A 5 14.40 -0.46 6.72
CA GLN A 5 13.57 -0.51 5.50
C GLN A 5 13.82 -1.73 4.60
N GLN A 6 15.05 -2.24 4.56
CA GLN A 6 15.43 -3.41 3.75
C GLN A 6 14.66 -4.68 4.15
N ASN A 7 14.20 -4.78 5.40
CA ASN A 7 13.40 -5.91 5.89
C ASN A 7 11.88 -5.72 5.71
N LEU A 8 11.44 -4.60 5.13
CA LEU A 8 10.02 -4.27 4.92
C LEU A 8 9.57 -4.44 3.47
N LEU A 9 10.49 -4.35 2.50
CA LEU A 9 10.19 -4.47 1.07
C LEU A 9 10.18 -5.93 0.61
N THR A 10 9.31 -6.74 1.23
CA THR A 10 9.10 -8.13 0.83
C THR A 10 7.62 -8.43 0.59
N PRO A 11 7.29 -9.38 -0.30
CA PRO A 11 5.91 -9.80 -0.56
C PRO A 11 5.14 -10.19 0.71
N GLU A 12 5.79 -10.93 1.62
CA GLU A 12 5.18 -11.40 2.87
C GLU A 12 4.82 -10.24 3.81
N SER A 13 5.60 -9.16 3.73
CA SER A 13 5.35 -7.94 4.50
C SER A 13 4.11 -7.20 4.02
N CYS A 14 3.80 -7.23 2.71
CA CYS A 14 2.57 -6.67 2.16
C CYS A 14 1.34 -7.53 2.51
N ILE A 15 1.44 -8.86 2.37
CA ILE A 15 0.32 -9.79 2.65
C ILE A 15 -0.09 -9.74 4.13
N SER A 16 0.87 -9.84 5.05
CA SER A 16 0.57 -9.78 6.49
C SER A 16 0.31 -8.36 6.98
N SER A 17 0.84 -7.34 6.28
CA SER A 17 0.80 -5.88 6.54
C SER A 17 1.24 -5.40 7.94
N SER A 18 1.39 -6.28 8.93
CA SER A 18 1.63 -5.94 10.35
C SER A 18 2.91 -5.14 10.56
N ARG A 19 4.00 -5.55 9.92
CA ARG A 19 5.31 -4.87 9.99
C ARG A 19 5.26 -3.49 9.35
N ILE A 20 4.61 -3.39 8.19
CA ILE A 20 4.47 -2.13 7.46
C ILE A 20 3.60 -1.15 8.25
N ARG A 21 2.47 -1.61 8.79
CA ARG A 21 1.60 -0.79 9.64
C ARG A 21 2.35 -0.27 10.88
N ALA A 22 3.16 -1.11 11.52
CA ALA A 22 3.98 -0.69 12.65
C ALA A 22 5.01 0.37 12.24
N PHE A 23 5.67 0.20 11.09
CA PHE A 23 6.58 1.18 10.52
C PHE A 23 5.88 2.51 10.20
N LEU A 24 4.75 2.48 9.46
CA LEU A 24 4.00 3.69 9.09
C LEU A 24 3.55 4.45 10.34
N ARG A 25 3.02 3.75 11.35
CA ARG A 25 2.64 4.37 12.63
C ARG A 25 3.84 5.02 13.33
N ALA A 26 4.97 4.33 13.41
CA ALA A 26 6.16 4.86 14.06
C ALA A 26 6.73 6.07 13.32
N SER A 27 6.77 6.04 11.99
CA SER A 27 7.23 7.16 11.15
C SER A 27 6.31 8.37 11.30
N ARG A 28 4.97 8.19 11.23
CA ARG A 28 3.98 9.26 11.43
C ARG A 28 4.10 9.92 12.81
N ASN A 29 4.25 9.12 13.87
CA ASN A 29 4.48 9.62 15.23
C ASN A 29 5.78 10.43 15.35
N LEU A 30 6.83 10.04 14.63
CA LEU A 30 8.15 10.69 14.71
C LEU A 30 8.17 12.04 14.00
N THR A 31 7.34 12.24 12.98
CA THR A 31 7.37 13.43 12.12
C THR A 31 6.11 14.27 12.18
N ASP A 32 4.95 13.67 11.91
CA ASP A 32 3.71 14.41 11.62
C ASP A 32 2.88 14.64 12.89
N ASP A 33 2.74 13.64 13.77
CA ASP A 33 1.92 13.80 14.99
C ASP A 33 2.56 14.78 16.00
N THR A 34 3.90 14.84 16.01
CA THR A 34 4.68 15.76 16.85
C THR A 34 5.13 17.03 16.13
N ILE A 35 4.68 17.26 14.87
CA ILE A 35 5.16 18.36 14.02
C ILE A 35 5.03 19.73 14.72
N ARG A 36 3.90 19.98 15.39
CA ARG A 36 3.64 21.24 16.09
C ARG A 36 4.64 21.48 17.23
N GLN A 37 5.03 20.44 17.94
CA GLN A 37 5.97 20.53 19.05
C GLN A 37 7.37 20.84 18.52
N HIS A 38 7.81 20.10 17.51
CA HIS A 38 9.12 20.32 16.88
C HIS A 38 9.25 21.69 16.21
N LEU A 39 8.19 22.17 15.54
CA LEU A 39 8.23 23.48 14.90
C LEU A 39 8.29 24.65 15.89
N ASN A 40 7.90 24.47 17.15
CA ASN A 40 8.09 25.51 18.17
C ASN A 40 9.57 25.67 18.57
N GLU A 41 10.41 24.65 18.33
CA GLU A 41 11.85 24.67 18.61
C GLU A 41 12.67 25.16 17.40
N VAL A 42 12.07 25.17 16.22
CA VAL A 42 12.71 25.54 14.95
C VAL A 42 12.50 27.03 14.69
N LYS A 43 13.56 27.72 14.24
CA LYS A 43 13.46 29.12 13.79
C LYS A 43 12.73 29.18 12.45
N VAL A 44 11.95 30.24 12.24
CA VAL A 44 11.14 30.43 11.03
C VAL A 44 11.99 30.34 9.74
N ASP A 45 13.22 30.86 9.77
CA ASP A 45 14.13 30.82 8.60
C ASP A 45 14.67 29.41 8.30
N ASP A 46 14.73 28.53 9.31
CA ASP A 46 15.27 27.17 9.21
C ASP A 46 14.21 26.11 8.86
N CYS A 47 12.93 26.52 8.71
CA CYS A 47 11.82 25.63 8.37
C CYS A 47 12.08 24.82 7.10
N GLY A 48 12.69 25.43 6.09
CA GLY A 48 13.00 24.75 4.82
C GLY A 48 14.01 23.61 4.99
N GLU A 49 15.01 23.78 5.86
CA GLU A 49 15.99 22.73 6.15
C GLU A 49 15.35 21.61 6.99
N TYR A 50 14.58 21.98 8.01
CA TYR A 50 13.83 21.03 8.83
C TYR A 50 12.92 20.15 7.96
N PHE A 51 12.15 20.76 7.06
CA PHE A 51 11.27 20.04 6.14
C PHE A 51 12.05 19.05 5.28
N ARG A 52 13.13 19.49 4.62
CA ARG A 52 13.94 18.63 3.73
C ARG A 52 14.57 17.45 4.48
N ASN A 53 15.16 17.72 5.64
CA ASN A 53 15.95 16.72 6.35
C ASN A 53 15.10 15.73 7.14
N LYS A 54 13.97 16.17 7.71
CA LYS A 54 13.13 15.36 8.61
C LYS A 54 11.83 14.90 7.96
N VAL A 55 11.01 15.85 7.51
CA VAL A 55 9.65 15.55 7.03
C VAL A 55 9.69 14.85 5.66
N ALA A 56 10.35 15.47 4.69
CA ALA A 56 10.44 14.97 3.32
C ALA A 56 11.14 13.60 3.23
N SER A 57 12.19 13.39 4.02
CA SER A 57 12.89 12.10 4.06
C SER A 57 11.98 10.97 4.53
N GLU A 58 11.20 11.18 5.60
CA GLU A 58 10.25 10.19 6.11
C GLU A 58 9.05 10.00 5.18
N TRP A 59 8.53 11.07 4.57
CA TRP A 59 7.47 10.96 3.54
C TRP A 59 7.90 10.12 2.34
N LYS A 60 9.16 10.26 1.90
CA LYS A 60 9.75 9.45 0.82
C LYS A 60 9.78 7.98 1.21
N ARG A 61 10.29 7.67 2.41
CA ARG A 61 10.36 6.30 2.94
C ARG A 61 8.99 5.63 3.04
N ARG A 62 7.97 6.35 3.53
CA ARG A 62 6.60 5.83 3.60
C ARG A 62 6.02 5.60 2.20
N GLY A 63 6.22 6.55 1.29
CA GLY A 63 5.78 6.45 -0.10
C GLY A 63 6.41 5.27 -0.85
N GLU A 64 7.69 4.98 -0.62
CA GLU A 64 8.39 3.83 -1.21
C GLU A 64 7.72 2.51 -0.78
N VAL A 65 7.40 2.35 0.51
CA VAL A 65 6.77 1.13 1.02
C VAL A 65 5.34 0.96 0.51
N ILE A 66 4.55 2.04 0.49
CA ILE A 66 3.17 2.00 -0.01
C ILE A 66 3.16 1.69 -1.52
N SER A 67 4.03 2.34 -2.30
CA SER A 67 4.12 2.11 -3.75
C SER A 67 4.64 0.70 -4.09
N TYR A 68 5.55 0.16 -3.29
CA TYR A 68 5.98 -1.25 -3.41
C TYR A 68 4.79 -2.21 -3.27
N CYS A 69 3.98 -2.06 -2.21
CA CYS A 69 2.83 -2.94 -2.02
C CYS A 69 1.73 -2.74 -3.08
N LYS A 70 1.59 -1.53 -3.64
CA LYS A 70 0.71 -1.26 -4.78
C LYS A 70 1.15 -2.00 -6.04
N ASN A 71 2.44 -1.93 -6.36
CA ASN A 71 2.97 -2.65 -7.53
C ASN A 71 2.85 -4.16 -7.32
N TYR A 72 3.10 -4.63 -6.10
CA TYR A 72 2.93 -6.03 -5.75
C TYR A 72 1.47 -6.49 -5.85
N SER A 73 0.49 -5.69 -5.41
CA SER A 73 -0.94 -6.04 -5.54
C SER A 73 -1.36 -6.17 -7.01
N GLN A 74 -0.88 -5.27 -7.88
CA GLN A 74 -1.12 -5.33 -9.32
C GLN A 74 -0.50 -6.57 -9.97
N GLU A 75 0.73 -6.92 -9.57
CA GLU A 75 1.43 -8.11 -10.07
C GLU A 75 0.72 -9.40 -9.62
N LEU A 76 0.34 -9.48 -8.35
CA LEU A 76 -0.40 -10.62 -7.80
C LEU A 76 -1.75 -10.84 -8.52
N ARG A 77 -2.42 -9.75 -8.89
CA ARG A 77 -3.66 -9.79 -9.66
C ARG A 77 -3.45 -10.34 -11.07
N LYS A 78 -2.41 -9.90 -11.78
CA LYS A 78 -2.06 -10.43 -13.11
C LYS A 78 -1.78 -11.93 -13.08
N GLN A 79 -1.02 -12.39 -12.10
CA GLN A 79 -0.73 -13.83 -11.95
C GLN A 79 -2.00 -14.64 -11.66
N SER A 80 -2.95 -14.07 -10.91
CA SER A 80 -4.25 -14.71 -10.65
C SER A 80 -5.13 -14.73 -11.91
N GLU A 81 -5.12 -13.67 -12.71
CA GLU A 81 -5.86 -13.55 -13.98
C GLU A 81 -5.27 -14.43 -15.09
N GLU A 82 -3.96 -14.64 -15.15
CA GLU A 82 -3.31 -15.58 -16.08
C GLU A 82 -3.76 -17.03 -15.82
N GLY A 83 -3.99 -17.39 -14.55
CA GLY A 83 -4.61 -18.67 -14.18
C GLY A 83 -6.08 -18.79 -14.61
N VAL A 84 -6.83 -17.68 -14.61
CA VAL A 84 -8.24 -17.62 -15.03
C VAL A 84 -8.39 -17.58 -16.55
N ASN A 85 -7.57 -16.82 -17.27
CA ASN A 85 -7.61 -16.70 -18.74
C ASN A 85 -7.20 -18.01 -19.44
N ALA A 86 -6.38 -18.84 -18.80
CA ALA A 86 -6.11 -20.21 -19.25
C ALA A 86 -7.33 -21.15 -19.11
N GLN A 87 -8.33 -20.79 -18.30
CA GLN A 87 -9.43 -21.68 -17.89
C GLN A 87 -10.84 -21.13 -18.14
N THR A 88 -10.99 -19.87 -18.51
CA THR A 88 -12.29 -19.17 -18.55
C THR A 88 -12.30 -18.21 -19.73
N ARG A 89 -12.51 -18.76 -20.93
CA ARG A 89 -13.25 -18.00 -21.94
C ARG A 89 -14.71 -18.15 -21.57
N GLU A 90 -15.31 -17.07 -21.08
CA GLU A 90 -16.71 -16.93 -20.70
C GLU A 90 -17.65 -17.33 -21.85
N THR A 91 -17.85 -18.64 -21.96
CA THR A 91 -18.91 -19.29 -22.70
C THR A 91 -19.57 -20.16 -21.64
N GLU A 92 -20.90 -20.25 -21.63
CA GLU A 92 -21.62 -21.19 -20.76
C GLU A 92 -20.99 -22.58 -20.92
N GLU A 93 -20.11 -22.97 -20.00
CA GLU A 93 -19.39 -24.23 -20.09
C GLU A 93 -20.44 -25.32 -19.91
N THR A 94 -20.73 -26.04 -20.99
CA THR A 94 -21.67 -27.15 -20.98
C THR A 94 -21.22 -28.18 -19.94
N PHE A 95 -22.18 -28.93 -19.37
CA PHE A 95 -21.89 -29.98 -18.38
C PHE A 95 -20.77 -30.94 -18.83
N ALA A 96 -20.71 -31.27 -20.13
CA ALA A 96 -19.69 -32.14 -20.70
C ALA A 96 -18.27 -31.53 -20.68
N GLN A 97 -18.14 -30.20 -20.80
CA GLN A 97 -16.84 -29.50 -20.74
C GLN A 97 -16.33 -29.43 -19.30
N LEU A 98 -17.23 -29.17 -18.35
CA LEU A 98 -16.93 -29.17 -16.92
C LEU A 98 -16.56 -30.57 -16.42
N ASP A 99 -17.30 -31.60 -16.83
CA ASP A 99 -17.00 -33.00 -16.50
C ASP A 99 -15.64 -33.42 -17.07
N LYS A 100 -15.27 -32.99 -18.28
CA LYS A 100 -13.94 -33.26 -18.84
C LYS A 100 -12.80 -32.55 -18.10
N LYS A 101 -13.05 -31.36 -17.54
CA LYS A 101 -12.05 -30.53 -16.85
C LYS A 101 -11.82 -30.95 -15.40
N PHE A 102 -12.89 -31.34 -14.70
CA PHE A 102 -12.87 -31.63 -13.26
C PHE A 102 -13.20 -33.09 -12.92
N ASP A 103 -13.54 -33.93 -13.90
CA ASP A 103 -14.02 -35.31 -13.72
C ASP A 103 -15.10 -35.40 -12.64
N LEU A 104 -16.21 -34.69 -12.89
CA LEU A 104 -17.31 -34.52 -11.93
C LEU A 104 -18.05 -35.83 -11.65
N ARG A 105 -17.92 -36.81 -12.56
CA ARG A 105 -18.42 -38.17 -12.37
C ARG A 105 -17.67 -38.92 -11.27
N THR A 106 -16.36 -38.68 -11.13
CA THR A 106 -15.51 -39.30 -10.09
C THR A 106 -15.51 -38.46 -8.80
N ASP A 107 -15.46 -37.12 -8.91
CA ASP A 107 -15.54 -36.20 -7.78
C ASP A 107 -16.55 -35.06 -8.02
N PRO A 108 -17.78 -35.20 -7.51
CA PRO A 108 -18.83 -34.18 -7.63
C PRO A 108 -18.49 -32.83 -6.98
N TYR A 109 -17.49 -32.76 -6.09
CA TYR A 109 -17.12 -31.55 -5.35
C TYR A 109 -15.93 -30.81 -5.94
N ALA A 110 -15.23 -31.39 -6.93
CA ALA A 110 -14.03 -30.81 -7.52
C ALA A 110 -14.25 -29.37 -8.06
N LEU A 111 -15.38 -29.12 -8.74
CA LEU A 111 -15.72 -27.78 -9.23
C LEU A 111 -15.89 -26.77 -8.08
N ARG A 112 -16.57 -27.16 -6.99
CA ARG A 112 -16.79 -26.28 -5.84
C ARG A 112 -15.49 -26.01 -5.09
N ALA A 113 -14.62 -27.01 -4.95
CA ALA A 113 -13.30 -26.86 -4.36
C ALA A 113 -12.43 -25.88 -5.16
N HIS A 114 -12.46 -25.98 -6.50
CA HIS A 114 -11.77 -25.03 -7.38
C HIS A 114 -12.33 -23.61 -7.25
N GLN A 115 -13.65 -23.44 -7.29
CA GLN A 115 -14.29 -22.13 -7.09
C GLN A 115 -13.96 -21.51 -5.72
N ASN A 116 -13.92 -22.32 -4.67
CA ASN A 116 -13.53 -21.86 -3.33
C ASN A 116 -12.07 -21.39 -3.33
N LYS A 117 -11.16 -22.20 -3.87
CA LYS A 117 -9.74 -21.85 -3.97
C LYS A 117 -9.53 -20.55 -4.75
N MET A 118 -10.23 -20.38 -5.88
CA MET A 118 -10.16 -19.13 -6.65
C MET A 118 -10.66 -17.94 -5.83
N ARG A 119 -11.82 -18.07 -5.17
CA ARG A 119 -12.36 -17.00 -4.32
C ARG A 119 -11.42 -16.62 -3.18
N GLU A 120 -10.79 -17.60 -2.53
CA GLU A 120 -9.81 -17.36 -1.46
C GLU A 120 -8.58 -16.59 -1.97
N GLN A 121 -8.10 -16.89 -3.18
CA GLN A 121 -6.99 -16.17 -3.81
C GLN A 121 -7.38 -14.72 -4.14
N PHE A 122 -8.54 -14.51 -4.77
CA PHE A 122 -9.02 -13.16 -5.09
C PHE A 122 -9.31 -12.33 -3.84
N ALA A 123 -9.86 -12.93 -2.79
CA ALA A 123 -10.14 -12.22 -1.53
C ALA A 123 -8.86 -11.66 -0.88
N GLN A 124 -7.73 -12.35 -0.99
CA GLN A 124 -6.44 -11.84 -0.50
C GLN A 124 -5.94 -10.65 -1.34
N CYS A 125 -6.08 -10.73 -2.66
CA CYS A 125 -5.75 -9.63 -3.57
C CYS A 125 -6.61 -8.38 -3.28
N ASP A 126 -7.91 -8.56 -3.12
CA ASP A 126 -8.86 -7.46 -2.86
C ASP A 126 -8.60 -6.81 -1.49
N ALA A 127 -8.30 -7.63 -0.47
CA ALA A 127 -7.95 -7.13 0.86
C ALA A 127 -6.66 -6.30 0.84
N LEU A 128 -5.65 -6.76 0.09
CA LEU A 128 -4.38 -6.04 -0.08
C LEU A 128 -4.60 -4.72 -0.82
N ASP A 129 -5.36 -4.73 -1.92
CA ASP A 129 -5.62 -3.55 -2.74
C ASP A 129 -6.40 -2.48 -1.96
N SER A 130 -7.46 -2.89 -1.26
CA SER A 130 -8.21 -2.01 -0.37
C SER A 130 -7.34 -1.40 0.72
N TRP A 131 -6.45 -2.19 1.33
CA TRP A 131 -5.53 -1.68 2.34
C TRP A 131 -4.53 -0.67 1.76
N VAL A 132 -3.90 -0.96 0.62
CA VAL A 132 -2.97 -0.04 -0.04
C VAL A 132 -3.65 1.27 -0.40
N HIS A 133 -4.86 1.21 -0.98
CA HIS A 133 -5.63 2.40 -1.31
C HIS A 133 -5.91 3.27 -0.07
N ASN A 134 -6.34 2.65 1.03
CA ASN A 134 -6.57 3.36 2.27
C ASN A 134 -5.30 4.03 2.81
N GLU A 135 -4.15 3.36 2.75
CA GLU A 135 -2.88 3.96 3.17
C GLU A 135 -2.45 5.11 2.25
N GLU A 136 -2.72 5.05 0.94
CA GLU A 136 -2.51 6.19 0.03
C GLU A 136 -3.40 7.38 0.41
N THR A 137 -4.68 7.15 0.72
CA THR A 137 -5.59 8.20 1.17
C THR A 137 -5.13 8.81 2.49
N VAL A 138 -4.77 7.98 3.47
CA VAL A 138 -4.27 8.44 4.77
C VAL A 138 -2.99 9.25 4.62
N GLU A 139 -2.05 8.80 3.80
CA GLU A 139 -0.81 9.53 3.57
C GLU A 139 -1.07 10.89 2.91
N ASN A 140 -2.03 11.00 2.00
CA ASN A 140 -2.42 12.29 1.41
C ASN A 140 -3.02 13.24 2.47
N ILE A 141 -3.89 12.74 3.34
CA ILE A 141 -4.48 13.54 4.43
C ILE A 141 -3.39 14.04 5.38
N ILE A 142 -2.48 13.17 5.79
CA ILE A 142 -1.38 13.53 6.70
C ILE A 142 -0.50 14.60 6.06
N ARG A 143 -0.14 14.45 4.78
CA ARG A 143 0.66 15.45 4.05
C ARG A 143 -0.02 16.81 4.00
N GLN A 144 -1.33 16.85 3.78
CA GLN A 144 -2.11 18.09 3.80
C GLN A 144 -2.08 18.74 5.18
N GLN A 145 -2.37 17.98 6.24
CA GLN A 145 -2.37 18.49 7.62
C GLN A 145 -1.00 19.00 8.05
N THR A 146 0.07 18.27 7.76
CA THR A 146 1.43 18.70 8.07
C THR A 146 1.80 19.97 7.28
N THR A 147 1.36 20.08 6.02
CA THR A 147 1.54 21.29 5.18
C THR A 147 0.80 22.49 5.77
N GLU A 148 -0.43 22.31 6.26
CA GLU A 148 -1.19 23.36 6.94
C GLU A 148 -0.44 23.86 8.18
N VAL A 149 0.05 22.94 9.02
CA VAL A 149 0.82 23.33 10.21
C VAL A 149 2.13 24.05 9.85
N LEU A 150 2.82 23.60 8.81
CA LEU A 150 4.01 24.28 8.31
C LEU A 150 3.68 25.70 7.84
N ASN A 151 2.56 25.90 7.15
CA ASN A 151 2.11 27.23 6.73
C ASN A 151 1.66 28.13 7.89
N ASP A 152 1.17 27.56 9.01
CA ASP A 152 0.79 28.33 10.19
C ASP A 152 2.01 28.90 10.94
N LYS A 153 3.12 28.15 10.97
CA LYS A 153 4.32 28.51 11.76
C LYS A 153 5.45 29.09 10.92
N CYS A 154 5.59 28.61 9.70
CA CYS A 154 6.57 29.07 8.74
C CYS A 154 5.89 29.99 7.72
N TYR A 155 6.67 30.59 6.82
CA TYR A 155 6.10 31.35 5.71
C TYR A 155 5.30 30.44 4.78
N TYR A 156 4.22 30.98 4.20
CA TYR A 156 3.42 30.27 3.22
C TYR A 156 4.26 29.84 2.02
N GLN A 157 4.34 28.53 1.79
CA GLN A 157 5.00 27.92 0.64
C GLN A 157 4.19 26.70 0.16
N ASP A 158 4.28 26.37 -1.13
CA ASP A 158 3.76 25.10 -1.62
C ASP A 158 4.74 23.96 -1.27
N TRP A 159 4.68 23.51 -0.01
CA TRP A 159 5.51 22.43 0.51
C TRP A 159 5.34 21.13 -0.28
N MET A 160 4.18 20.91 -0.89
CA MET A 160 3.93 19.76 -1.76
C MET A 160 4.69 19.88 -3.08
N GLN A 161 4.78 21.06 -3.66
CA GLN A 161 5.64 21.30 -4.82
C GLN A 161 7.13 21.20 -4.46
N VAL A 162 7.53 21.72 -3.30
CA VAL A 162 8.90 21.56 -2.80
C VAL A 162 9.24 20.07 -2.69
N PHE A 163 8.37 19.27 -2.08
CA PHE A 163 8.55 17.82 -1.98
C PHE A 163 8.70 17.14 -3.36
N ARG A 164 7.86 17.49 -4.33
CA ARG A 164 7.96 16.95 -5.69
C ARG A 164 9.28 17.30 -6.38
N ASN A 165 9.88 18.45 -6.03
CA ASN A 165 11.14 18.92 -6.58
C ASN A 165 12.36 18.30 -5.90
N LEU A 166 12.20 17.74 -4.69
CA LEU A 166 13.22 16.97 -3.97
C LEU A 166 13.30 15.57 -4.59
N LYS A 167 13.96 15.46 -5.74
CA LYS A 167 14.32 14.15 -6.34
C LYS A 167 15.42 13.48 -5.53
#